data_AF-A0A9D8PZ15-F1
#
_entry.id   AF-A0A9D8PZ15-F1
#
_cell.length_a   1.000
_cell.length_b   1.000
_cell.length_c   1.000
_cell.angle_alpha   90.00
_cell.angle_beta   90.00
_cell.angle_gamma   90.00
#
_symmetry.space_group_name_H-M   'P 1'
#
loop_
_entity.id
_entity.type
_entity.pdbx_description
1 polymer ?
#
loop_
_entity_poly.entity_id
_entity_poly.type
_entity_poly.pdbx_seq_one_letter_code
_entity_poly.pdbx_strand_id
1 'polypeptide(L)'
;MGEFRLDRRGFLQGTAAVAGALTFGIGTAPAIAQSREINMIGWSNPRLAELFGRAEKDIGIKINYDVLPAKWDDVMQKITLWGQTGYDGLDVMFADDLIGGMWGMNGWAEDLSGISINTDDLVDNIKDLNNAAGGVYRLFFTLGAEPFMYNKDLVATPPTTWEEMIATAKSITKGD
;
A
#
# COMPACT_ATOMS: atom_id res chain seq x y z
N MET A 1 -16.79 -6.59 39.79
CA MET A 1 -15.36 -6.23 39.91
C MET A 1 -14.55 -7.51 39.91
N GLY A 2 -13.65 -7.67 38.96
CA GLY A 2 -12.79 -8.85 38.82
C GLY A 2 -12.51 -9.15 37.34
N GLU A 3 -11.52 -8.46 36.79
CA GLU A 3 -11.06 -8.58 35.40
C GLU A 3 -10.47 -9.96 35.10
N PHE A 4 -10.87 -10.57 33.97
CA PHE A 4 -10.14 -11.69 33.37
C PHE A 4 -9.01 -11.15 32.51
N ARG A 5 -7.78 -11.25 33.00
CA ARG A 5 -6.54 -11.08 32.22
C ARG A 5 -6.15 -12.43 31.61
N LEU A 6 -6.16 -12.53 30.29
CA LEU A 6 -5.54 -13.65 29.57
C LEU A 6 -4.07 -13.30 29.31
N ASP A 7 -3.17 -13.96 30.04
CA ASP A 7 -1.72 -13.90 29.81
C ASP A 7 -1.34 -14.81 28.62
N ARG A 8 -0.60 -14.25 27.66
CA ARG A 8 -0.21 -14.88 26.38
C ARG A 8 0.87 -15.97 26.53
N ARG A 9 1.22 -16.37 27.76
CA ARG A 9 2.32 -17.33 28.03
C ARG A 9 1.87 -18.76 28.37
N GLY A 10 0.57 -19.06 28.29
CA GLY A 10 0.03 -20.40 28.59
C GLY A 10 -0.22 -21.35 27.40
N PHE A 11 -0.01 -20.92 26.15
CA PHE A 11 -0.49 -21.67 24.98
C PHE A 11 0.57 -22.59 24.31
N LEU A 12 1.78 -22.72 24.86
CA LEU A 12 2.85 -23.53 24.25
C LEU A 12 3.37 -24.68 25.13
N GLN A 13 2.54 -25.23 26.01
CA GLN A 13 2.89 -26.47 26.72
C GLN A 13 1.76 -27.49 26.61
N GLY A 14 1.81 -28.29 25.54
CA GLY A 14 0.91 -29.43 25.41
C GLY A 14 1.05 -30.13 24.07
N THR A 15 2.12 -30.91 23.89
CA THR A 15 2.13 -32.23 23.23
C THR A 15 3.56 -32.73 23.08
N ALA A 16 3.95 -33.65 23.97
CA ALA A 16 5.12 -34.49 23.78
C ALA A 16 4.71 -35.97 23.86
N ALA A 17 5.31 -36.74 22.95
CA ALA A 17 5.44 -38.19 22.91
C ALA A 17 4.26 -39.05 22.40
N VAL A 18 4.34 -39.40 21.10
CA VAL A 18 4.27 -40.81 20.69
C VAL A 18 5.48 -41.08 19.78
N ALA A 19 6.35 -41.97 20.23
CA ALA A 19 7.51 -42.46 19.49
C ALA A 19 7.08 -43.57 18.52
N GLY A 20 7.55 -43.48 17.28
CA GLY A 20 7.48 -44.55 16.28
C GLY A 20 8.49 -44.27 15.17
N ALA A 21 9.60 -45.00 15.18
CA ALA A 21 10.65 -44.92 14.17
C ALA A 21 10.30 -45.71 12.91
N LEU A 22 11.05 -45.42 11.82
CA LEU A 22 11.09 -46.07 10.48
C LEU A 22 10.10 -45.43 9.49
N THR A 23 10.49 -44.88 8.33
CA THR A 23 11.57 -45.21 7.39
C THR A 23 11.86 -44.01 6.48
N PHE A 24 13.12 -43.83 6.08
CA PHE A 24 13.56 -42.94 5.01
C PHE A 24 12.79 -43.20 3.71
N GLY A 25 11.95 -42.24 3.30
CA GLY A 25 11.42 -42.14 1.94
C GLY A 25 11.78 -40.75 1.40
N ILE A 26 12.72 -40.68 0.47
CA ILE A 26 12.93 -39.51 -0.38
C ILE A 26 11.71 -39.44 -1.30
N GLY A 27 10.62 -38.90 -0.78
CA GLY A 27 9.52 -38.40 -1.57
C GLY A 27 9.76 -36.91 -1.73
N THR A 28 10.20 -36.48 -2.91
CA THR A 28 9.86 -35.14 -3.39
C THR A 28 8.34 -35.13 -3.54
N ALA A 29 7.63 -34.90 -2.44
CA ALA A 29 6.29 -34.36 -2.55
C ALA A 29 6.47 -33.05 -3.33
N PRO A 30 5.74 -32.82 -4.44
CA PRO A 30 5.65 -31.46 -4.93
C PRO A 30 5.17 -30.66 -3.72
N ALA A 31 5.82 -29.54 -3.42
CA ALA A 31 5.18 -28.54 -2.60
C ALA A 31 3.81 -28.34 -3.26
N ILE A 32 2.75 -28.84 -2.63
CA ILE A 32 1.40 -28.44 -2.99
C ILE A 32 1.49 -26.94 -2.83
N ALA A 33 1.55 -26.23 -3.95
CA ALA A 33 1.42 -24.79 -3.95
C ALA A 33 0.05 -24.58 -3.33
N GLN A 34 0.02 -24.35 -2.01
CA GLN A 34 -1.13 -23.73 -1.39
C GLN A 34 -1.31 -22.47 -2.24
N SER A 35 -2.41 -22.42 -2.99
CA SER A 35 -2.79 -21.24 -3.73
C SER A 35 -2.80 -20.11 -2.72
N ARG A 36 -1.72 -19.31 -2.70
CA ARG A 36 -1.65 -18.14 -1.85
C ARG A 36 -2.57 -17.12 -2.50
N GLU A 37 -3.35 -16.45 -1.68
CA GLU A 37 -4.10 -15.27 -2.09
C GLU A 37 -3.40 -14.07 -1.48
N ILE A 38 -3.38 -12.95 -2.20
CA ILE A 38 -2.92 -11.66 -1.71
C ILE A 38 -4.13 -10.72 -1.78
N ASN A 39 -4.53 -10.19 -0.63
CA ASN A 39 -5.56 -9.18 -0.51
C ASN A 39 -4.93 -7.80 -0.66
N MET A 40 -5.34 -7.10 -1.70
CA MET A 40 -4.81 -5.79 -2.08
C MET A 40 -5.94 -4.77 -2.13
N ILE A 41 -5.63 -3.52 -1.80
CA ILE A 41 -6.55 -2.40 -2.03
C ILE A 41 -5.84 -1.24 -2.72
N GLY A 42 -6.53 -0.50 -3.58
CA GLY A 42 -5.97 0.73 -4.12
C GLY A 42 -6.95 1.59 -4.92
N TRP A 43 -6.41 2.51 -5.71
CA TRP A 43 -7.21 3.43 -6.51
C TRP A 43 -7.93 2.77 -7.67
N SER A 44 -9.18 3.20 -7.92
CA SER A 44 -9.95 2.72 -9.08
C SER A 44 -9.25 3.08 -10.40
N ASN A 45 -8.63 2.08 -11.04
CA ASN A 45 -7.99 2.25 -12.34
C ASN A 45 -8.03 0.95 -13.15
N PRO A 46 -8.71 0.93 -14.32
CA PRO A 46 -8.78 -0.26 -15.16
C PRO A 46 -7.42 -0.85 -15.55
N ARG A 47 -6.39 -0.01 -15.73
CA ARG A 47 -5.05 -0.48 -16.08
C ARG A 47 -4.34 -1.18 -14.92
N LEU A 48 -4.64 -0.79 -13.68
CA LEU A 48 -4.12 -1.49 -12.50
C LEU A 48 -4.78 -2.87 -12.36
N ALA A 49 -6.10 -2.95 -12.55
CA ALA A 49 -6.80 -4.24 -12.55
C ALA A 49 -6.26 -5.20 -13.64
N GLU A 50 -6.02 -4.71 -14.84
CA GLU A 50 -5.39 -5.50 -15.92
C GLU A 50 -3.96 -5.92 -15.57
N LEU A 51 -3.16 -5.02 -14.98
CA LEU A 51 -1.80 -5.31 -14.54
C LEU A 51 -1.78 -6.43 -13.50
N PHE A 52 -2.62 -6.33 -12.46
CA PHE A 52 -2.69 -7.35 -11.42
C PHE A 52 -3.21 -8.68 -11.99
N GLY A 53 -4.17 -8.65 -12.92
CA GLY A 53 -4.61 -9.86 -13.63
C GLY A 53 -3.51 -10.52 -14.50
N ARG A 54 -2.50 -9.78 -14.96
CA ARG A 54 -1.28 -10.36 -15.58
C ARG A 54 -0.35 -10.92 -14.51
N ALA A 55 -0.09 -10.16 -13.45
CA ALA A 55 0.74 -10.60 -12.33
C ALA A 55 0.24 -11.92 -11.73
N GLU A 56 -1.08 -12.09 -11.54
CA GLU A 56 -1.69 -13.35 -11.07
C GLU A 56 -1.23 -14.55 -11.90
N LYS A 57 -1.20 -14.40 -13.24
CA LYS A 57 -0.80 -15.46 -14.16
C LYS A 57 0.70 -15.73 -14.12
N ASP A 58 1.50 -14.66 -14.02
CA ASP A 58 2.95 -14.75 -14.06
C ASP A 58 3.51 -15.41 -12.79
N ILE A 59 2.93 -15.10 -11.62
CA ILE A 59 3.42 -15.63 -10.33
C ILE A 59 2.61 -16.82 -9.81
N GLY A 60 1.44 -17.11 -10.41
CA GLY A 60 0.58 -18.23 -10.00
C GLY A 60 -0.10 -18.04 -8.63
N ILE A 61 -0.33 -16.79 -8.22
CA ILE A 61 -0.95 -16.41 -6.94
C ILE A 61 -2.19 -15.58 -7.25
N LYS A 62 -3.29 -15.82 -6.52
CA LYS A 62 -4.52 -15.03 -6.67
C LYS A 62 -4.34 -13.66 -6.03
N ILE A 63 -4.74 -12.59 -6.71
CA ILE A 63 -4.73 -11.22 -6.21
C ILE A 63 -6.18 -10.74 -6.10
N ASN A 64 -6.66 -10.60 -4.87
CA ASN A 64 -7.96 -10.03 -4.56
C ASN A 64 -7.79 -8.51 -4.48
N TYR A 65 -8.14 -7.79 -5.56
CA TYR A 65 -7.97 -6.34 -5.62
C TYR A 65 -9.28 -5.60 -5.32
N ASP A 66 -9.32 -4.95 -4.16
CA ASP A 66 -10.39 -4.05 -3.75
C ASP A 66 -10.07 -2.58 -4.10
N VAL A 67 -11.12 -1.77 -4.14
CA VAL A 67 -11.03 -0.35 -4.49
C VAL A 67 -11.26 0.52 -3.25
N LEU A 68 -10.39 1.52 -3.07
CA LEU A 68 -10.54 2.56 -2.06
C LEU A 68 -11.83 3.36 -2.27
N PRO A 69 -12.47 3.87 -1.20
CA PRO A 69 -13.57 4.81 -1.33
C PRO A 69 -13.24 6.00 -2.25
N ALA A 70 -14.22 6.50 -2.99
CA ALA A 70 -14.00 7.64 -3.89
C ALA A 70 -13.79 8.96 -3.13
N LYS A 71 -14.35 9.08 -1.92
CA LYS A 71 -14.22 10.26 -1.08
C LYS A 71 -12.98 10.13 -0.19
N TRP A 72 -12.11 11.14 -0.22
CA TRP A 72 -10.87 11.17 0.56
C TRP A 72 -11.09 10.98 2.08
N ASP A 73 -12.09 11.63 2.66
CA ASP A 73 -12.40 11.46 4.10
C ASP A 73 -12.67 10.00 4.47
N ASP A 74 -13.39 9.28 3.60
CA ASP A 74 -13.76 7.88 3.84
C ASP A 74 -12.54 6.97 3.67
N VAL A 75 -11.62 7.29 2.75
CA VAL A 75 -10.31 6.64 2.63
C VAL A 75 -9.54 6.78 3.94
N MET A 76 -9.37 8.01 4.42
CA MET A 76 -8.58 8.30 5.62
C MET A 76 -9.19 7.66 6.88
N GLN A 77 -10.52 7.70 7.02
CA GLN A 77 -11.21 7.03 8.12
C GLN A 77 -10.98 5.51 8.08
N LYS A 78 -11.14 4.88 6.91
CA LYS A 78 -10.99 3.43 6.74
C LYS A 78 -9.56 2.96 7.05
N ILE A 79 -8.55 3.57 6.42
CA ILE A 79 -7.15 3.14 6.62
C ILE A 79 -6.65 3.45 8.02
N THR A 80 -7.09 4.55 8.65
CA THR A 80 -6.70 4.86 10.03
C THR A 80 -7.31 3.86 11.00
N LEU A 81 -8.58 3.51 10.82
CA LEU A 81 -9.24 2.49 11.63
C LEU A 81 -8.53 1.13 11.50
N TRP A 82 -8.17 0.74 10.27
CA TRP A 82 -7.43 -0.50 10.02
C TRP A 82 -6.08 -0.52 10.72
N GLY A 83 -5.28 0.55 10.61
CA GLY A 83 -4.01 0.65 11.31
C GLY A 83 -4.16 0.60 12.84
N GLN A 84 -5.11 1.35 13.39
CA GLN A 84 -5.37 1.40 14.84
C GLN A 84 -5.87 0.08 15.42
N THR A 85 -6.62 -0.70 14.63
CA THR A 85 -7.19 -1.99 15.05
C THR A 85 -6.28 -3.17 14.77
N GLY A 86 -5.21 -2.98 13.98
CA GLY A 86 -4.36 -4.06 13.51
C GLY A 86 -5.10 -5.02 12.58
N TYR A 87 -5.92 -4.47 11.67
CA TYR A 87 -6.66 -5.26 10.69
C TYR A 87 -5.70 -6.12 9.85
N ASP A 88 -5.91 -7.43 9.82
CA ASP A 88 -5.05 -8.44 9.19
C ASP A 88 -5.60 -8.98 7.87
N GLY A 89 -6.74 -8.47 7.40
CA GLY A 89 -7.35 -8.87 6.12
C GLY A 89 -6.76 -8.18 4.89
N LEU A 90 -5.72 -7.36 5.05
CA LEU A 90 -5.04 -6.67 3.96
C LEU A 90 -3.55 -7.02 3.97
N ASP A 91 -3.04 -7.48 2.83
CA ASP A 91 -1.62 -7.79 2.67
C ASP A 91 -0.85 -6.61 2.05
N VAL A 92 -1.45 -5.92 1.06
CA VAL A 92 -0.80 -4.81 0.36
C VAL A 92 -1.75 -3.64 0.15
N MET A 93 -1.29 -2.44 0.52
CA MET A 93 -1.97 -1.20 0.19
C MET A 93 -1.27 -0.50 -0.99
N PHE A 94 -1.95 -0.44 -2.13
CA PHE A 94 -1.54 0.35 -3.28
C PHE A 94 -2.12 1.77 -3.14
N ALA A 95 -1.36 2.65 -2.47
CA ALA A 95 -1.81 3.98 -2.10
C ALA A 95 -0.69 5.03 -2.25
N ASP A 96 -1.08 6.29 -2.05
CA ASP A 96 -0.18 7.43 -2.17
C ASP A 96 0.92 7.39 -1.11
N ASP A 97 2.01 8.10 -1.38
CA ASP A 97 3.14 8.23 -0.49
C ASP A 97 2.71 8.82 0.87
N LEU A 98 1.77 9.76 0.91
CA LEU A 98 1.17 10.26 2.14
C LEU A 98 0.67 9.12 3.06
N ILE A 99 -0.06 8.16 2.49
CA ILE A 99 -0.66 7.04 3.24
C ILE A 99 0.43 6.08 3.71
N GLY A 100 1.37 5.72 2.83
CA GLY A 100 2.49 4.83 3.19
C GLY A 100 3.39 5.43 4.27
N GLY A 101 3.66 6.73 4.21
CA GLY A 101 4.42 7.45 5.23
C GLY A 101 3.69 7.46 6.58
N MET A 102 2.40 7.79 6.57
CA MET A 102 1.56 7.78 7.78
C MET A 102 1.55 6.38 8.45
N TRP A 103 1.35 5.32 7.67
CA TRP A 103 1.31 3.96 8.20
C TRP A 103 2.65 3.53 8.80
N GLY A 104 3.77 3.83 8.11
CA GLY A 104 5.11 3.55 8.62
C GLY A 104 5.41 4.29 9.92
N MET A 105 5.14 5.60 9.97
CA MET A 105 5.40 6.44 11.16
C MET A 105 4.58 6.02 12.39
N ASN A 106 3.40 5.43 12.20
CA ASN A 106 2.56 4.94 13.29
C ASN A 106 2.82 3.47 13.65
N GLY A 107 3.76 2.79 12.98
CA GLY A 107 4.07 1.38 13.22
C GLY A 107 2.95 0.42 12.78
N TRP A 108 2.14 0.82 11.79
CA TRP A 108 1.04 0.00 11.26
C TRP A 108 1.46 -0.82 10.02
N ALA A 109 2.59 -0.47 9.39
CA ALA A 109 3.16 -1.20 8.27
C ALA A 109 4.39 -2.01 8.69
N GLU A 110 4.65 -3.10 7.97
CA GLU A 110 5.86 -3.91 8.13
C GLU A 110 7.10 -3.16 7.61
N ASP A 111 8.24 -3.29 8.31
CA ASP A 111 9.53 -2.78 7.83
C ASP A 111 10.05 -3.66 6.70
N LEU A 112 10.22 -3.05 5.54
CA LEU A 112 10.68 -3.65 4.30
C LEU A 112 12.20 -3.45 4.11
N SER A 113 12.94 -2.98 5.11
CA SER A 113 14.40 -2.80 5.00
C SER A 113 15.16 -4.10 4.65
N GLY A 114 14.57 -5.27 4.95
CA GLY A 114 15.13 -6.59 4.67
C GLY A 114 14.85 -7.16 3.28
N ILE A 115 13.99 -6.52 2.46
CA ILE A 115 13.69 -7.05 1.12
C ILE A 115 14.67 -6.50 0.07
N SER A 116 15.12 -7.39 -0.82
CA SER A 116 15.91 -6.99 -1.98
C SER A 116 14.97 -6.48 -3.06
N ILE A 117 15.04 -5.18 -3.33
CA ILE A 117 14.38 -4.55 -4.47
C ILE A 117 15.44 -3.93 -5.39
N ASN A 118 15.19 -3.97 -6.69
CA ASN A 118 15.96 -3.18 -7.63
C ASN A 118 15.56 -1.70 -7.46
N THR A 119 16.49 -0.88 -6.99
CA THR A 119 16.27 0.56 -6.79
C THR A 119 16.95 1.43 -7.83
N ASP A 120 17.60 0.85 -8.83
CA ASP A 120 18.45 1.58 -9.78
C ASP A 120 17.66 2.59 -10.61
N ASP A 121 16.36 2.33 -10.80
CA ASP A 121 15.43 3.18 -11.55
C ASP A 121 14.57 4.11 -10.66
N LEU A 122 14.83 4.16 -9.34
CA LEU A 122 14.07 5.01 -8.43
C LEU A 122 14.58 6.46 -8.45
N VAL A 123 13.66 7.43 -8.42
CA VAL A 123 14.01 8.86 -8.28
C VAL A 123 14.62 9.14 -6.90
N ASP A 124 15.64 10.00 -6.85
CA ASP A 124 16.44 10.24 -5.63
C ASP A 124 15.60 10.63 -4.40
N ASN A 125 14.54 11.42 -4.60
CA ASN A 125 13.64 11.88 -3.53
C ASN A 125 12.94 10.74 -2.76
N ILE A 126 12.90 9.53 -3.30
CA ILE A 126 12.34 8.36 -2.60
C ILE A 126 13.14 8.01 -1.34
N LYS A 127 14.47 8.16 -1.39
CA LYS A 127 15.34 7.89 -0.23
C LYS A 127 15.04 8.86 0.91
N ASP A 128 14.88 10.14 0.58
CA ASP A 128 14.54 11.18 1.57
C ASP A 128 13.17 10.93 2.20
N LEU A 129 12.19 10.51 1.39
CA LEU A 129 10.86 10.16 1.87
C LEU A 129 10.86 8.96 2.83
N ASN A 130 11.66 7.93 2.57
CA ASN A 130 11.78 6.79 3.49
C ASN A 130 12.53 7.17 4.78
N ASN A 131 13.58 8.00 4.68
CA ASN A 131 14.27 8.54 5.86
C ASN A 131 13.33 9.33 6.77
N ALA A 132 12.44 10.15 6.20
CA ALA A 132 11.45 10.92 6.96
C ALA A 132 10.44 10.04 7.71
N ALA A 133 10.14 8.84 7.19
CA ALA A 133 9.25 7.87 7.82
C ALA A 133 9.93 7.01 8.90
N GLY A 134 11.26 7.10 9.05
CA GLY A 134 12.03 6.32 10.02
C GLY A 134 12.25 4.86 9.63
N GLY A 135 12.17 4.53 8.33
CA GLY A 135 12.35 3.16 7.82
C GLY A 135 11.82 2.99 6.39
N VAL A 136 11.91 1.79 5.83
CA VAL A 136 11.41 1.49 4.50
C VAL A 136 10.06 0.79 4.64
N TYR A 137 8.95 1.53 4.52
CA TYR A 137 7.60 0.99 4.72
C TYR A 137 6.75 0.95 3.43
N ARG A 138 7.38 1.24 2.29
CA ARG A 138 6.72 1.37 1.00
C ARG A 138 7.69 1.11 -0.14
N LEU A 139 7.15 0.57 -1.23
CA LEU A 139 7.84 0.43 -2.51
C LEU A 139 7.15 1.32 -3.53
N PHE A 140 7.94 2.10 -4.25
CA PHE A 140 7.42 3.01 -5.25
C PHE A 140 7.21 2.25 -6.56
N PHE A 141 5.98 2.28 -7.05
CA PHE A 141 5.59 1.59 -8.29
C PHE A 141 5.19 2.57 -9.40
N THR A 142 4.53 3.67 -9.03
CA THR A 142 4.12 4.74 -9.95
C THR A 142 4.48 6.10 -9.36
N LEU A 143 4.87 7.03 -10.23
CA LEU A 143 5.00 8.45 -9.88
C LEU A 143 3.75 9.20 -10.36
N GLY A 144 3.01 9.77 -9.41
CA GLY A 144 1.95 10.72 -9.67
C GLY A 144 2.53 12.13 -9.80
N ALA A 145 2.08 12.89 -10.80
CA ALA A 145 2.34 14.32 -10.91
C ALA A 145 1.01 15.03 -11.14
N GLU A 146 0.83 16.18 -10.50
CA GLU A 146 -0.34 17.04 -10.65
C GLU A 146 0.02 18.26 -11.52
N PRO A 147 0.02 18.13 -12.85
CA PRO A 147 0.32 19.26 -13.71
C PRO A 147 -0.80 20.29 -13.64
N PHE A 148 -0.43 21.57 -13.72
CA PHE A 148 -1.41 22.62 -13.91
C PHE A 148 -2.07 22.48 -15.29
N MET A 149 -3.38 22.24 -15.31
CA MET A 149 -4.20 22.16 -16.52
C MET A 149 -5.11 23.37 -16.61
N TYR A 150 -5.30 23.93 -17.80
CA TYR A 150 -6.16 25.09 -18.03
C TYR A 150 -6.91 25.01 -19.35
N ASN A 151 -8.05 25.69 -19.43
CA ASN A 151 -8.84 25.80 -20.66
C ASN A 151 -8.24 26.90 -21.57
N LYS A 152 -7.72 26.50 -22.74
CA LYS A 152 -7.10 27.40 -23.72
C LYS A 152 -8.08 28.40 -24.35
N ASP A 153 -9.37 28.09 -24.35
CA ASP A 153 -10.40 29.01 -24.84
C ASP A 153 -10.63 30.17 -23.86
N LEU A 154 -10.28 29.97 -22.58
CA LEU A 154 -10.38 30.97 -21.52
C LEU A 154 -9.05 31.67 -21.24
N VAL A 155 -7.93 30.94 -21.35
CA VAL A 155 -6.58 31.44 -21.02
C VAL A 155 -5.67 31.24 -22.23
N ALA A 156 -5.49 32.30 -23.02
CA ALA A 156 -4.70 32.25 -24.25
C ALA A 156 -3.19 32.09 -23.99
N THR A 157 -2.68 32.80 -22.97
CA THR A 157 -1.28 32.72 -22.55
C THR A 157 -1.22 32.13 -21.14
N PRO A 158 -0.51 31.01 -20.93
CA PRO A 158 -0.37 30.41 -19.61
C PRO A 158 0.35 31.38 -18.67
N PRO A 159 -0.17 31.60 -17.45
CA PRO A 159 0.54 32.40 -16.46
C PRO A 159 1.82 31.69 -16.03
N THR A 160 2.89 32.46 -15.86
CA THR A 160 4.20 31.97 -15.40
C THR A 160 4.50 32.40 -13.96
N THR A 161 3.68 33.29 -13.41
CA THR A 161 3.73 33.76 -12.04
C THR A 161 2.37 33.66 -11.35
N TRP A 162 2.38 33.68 -10.02
CA TRP A 162 1.16 33.66 -9.21
C TRP A 162 0.30 34.91 -9.45
N GLU A 163 0.94 36.07 -9.59
CA GLU A 163 0.32 37.35 -9.88
C GLU A 163 -0.38 37.34 -11.24
N GLU A 164 0.28 36.82 -12.28
CA GLU A 164 -0.31 36.63 -13.62
C GLU A 164 -1.51 35.70 -13.57
N MET A 165 -1.44 34.62 -12.80
CA MET A 165 -2.54 33.68 -12.65
C MET A 165 -3.76 34.34 -12.00
N ILE A 166 -3.57 35.09 -10.91
CA ILE A 166 -4.64 35.84 -10.24
C ILE A 166 -5.22 36.89 -11.19
N ALA A 167 -4.38 37.66 -11.88
CA ALA A 167 -4.84 38.70 -12.81
C ALA A 167 -5.67 38.10 -13.95
N THR A 168 -5.20 36.99 -14.51
CA THR A 168 -5.92 36.23 -15.54
C THR A 168 -7.27 35.75 -15.02
N ALA A 169 -7.29 35.09 -13.86
CA ALA A 169 -8.52 34.58 -13.24
C ALA A 169 -9.55 35.70 -13.01
N LYS A 170 -9.12 36.85 -12.47
CA LYS A 170 -10.00 38.02 -12.27
C LYS A 170 -10.50 38.63 -13.57
N SER A 171 -9.78 38.50 -14.68
CA SER A 171 -10.19 39.04 -15.98
C SER A 171 -11.24 38.17 -16.68
N ILE A 172 -11.25 36.86 -16.43
CA ILE A 172 -12.11 35.89 -17.12
C ILE A 172 -13.23 35.33 -16.24
N THR A 173 -13.19 35.59 -14.93
CA THR A 173 -14.23 35.23 -13.98
C THR A 173 -14.78 36.48 -13.30
N LYS A 174 -15.97 36.42 -12.72
CA LYS A 174 -16.53 37.54 -11.97
C LYS A 174 -16.04 37.61 -10.51
N GLY A 175 -15.26 36.63 -10.06
CA GLY A 175 -14.88 36.44 -8.67
C GLY A 175 -16.11 36.19 -7.78
N ASP A 176 -16.04 35.17 -6.95
CA ASP A 176 -16.88 35.11 -5.75
C ASP A 176 -16.05 35.63 -4.56
#